data_AF-A0A6A0AGA7-F1
#
_entry.id   AF-A0A6A0AGA7-F1
#
_cell.length_a   1.000
_cell.length_b   1.000
_cell.length_c   1.000
_cell.angle_alpha   90.00
_cell.angle_beta   90.00
_cell.angle_gamma   90.00
#
_symmetry.space_group_name_H-M   'P 1'
#
loop_
_entity.id
_entity.type
_entity.pdbx_description
1 polymer ?
#
loop_
_entity_poly.entity_id
_entity_poly.type
_entity_poly.pdbx_seq_one_letter_code
_entity_poly.pdbx_strand_id
1 'polypeptide(L)' 'RFLSNGTTTATYFGSLHLEPNKVLVDVIAELGQRAVVGKVNMDRESPDSYMEPTQQ' A
#
# COMPACT_ATOMS: atom_id res chain seq x y z
N ARG A 1 -4.30 3.51 15.06
CA ARG A 1 -3.25 2.58 15.57
C ARG A 1 -1.86 3.18 15.50
N PHE A 2 -1.34 3.53 14.32
CA PHE A 2 0.03 4.06 14.20
C PHE A 2 0.21 5.42 14.89
N LEU A 3 -0.65 6.40 14.58
CA LEU A 3 -0.60 7.72 15.22
C LEU A 3 -0.82 7.65 16.74
N SER A 4 -1.76 6.82 17.21
CA SER A 4 -2.00 6.61 18.64
C SER A 4 -0.81 6.00 19.37
N ASN A 5 0.07 5.30 18.65
CA ASN A 5 1.31 4.72 19.18
C ASN A 5 2.53 5.63 18.93
N GLY A 6 2.32 6.87 18.47
CA GLY A 6 3.40 7.84 18.22
C GLY A 6 4.16 7.67 16.90
N THR A 7 3.74 6.76 16.01
CA THR A 7 4.35 6.63 14.68
C THR A 7 3.90 7.77 13.78
N THR A 8 4.73 8.80 13.66
CA THR A 8 4.43 10.01 12.87
C THR A 8 4.83 9.91 11.40
N THR A 9 5.72 8.96 11.06
CA THR A 9 6.10 8.62 9.68
C THR A 9 6.15 7.11 9.51
N ALA A 10 5.66 6.56 8.40
CA ALA A 10 5.72 5.12 8.11
C ALA A 10 5.91 4.81 6.62
N THR A 11 6.47 3.63 6.33
CA THR A 11 6.52 3.07 4.96
C THR A 11 5.54 1.92 4.88
N TYR A 12 4.55 2.04 3.99
CA TYR A 12 3.50 1.03 3.82
C TYR A 12 3.73 0.22 2.55
N PHE A 13 3.77 -1.10 2.72
CA PHE A 13 3.58 -2.03 1.62
C PHE A 13 2.09 -2.20 1.40
N GLY A 14 1.68 -1.85 0.19
CA GLY A 14 0.31 -1.90 -0.27
C GLY A 14 -0.20 -3.29 -0.62
N SER A 15 -1.25 -3.31 -1.43
CA SER A 15 -1.70 -4.53 -2.12
C SER A 15 -1.18 -4.58 -3.56
N LEU A 16 -1.51 -5.67 -4.28
CA LEU A 16 -1.27 -5.79 -5.71
C LEU A 16 -2.00 -4.70 -6.52
N HIS A 17 -3.21 -4.32 -6.12
CA HIS A 17 -4.10 -3.48 -6.93
C HIS A 17 -3.85 -1.99 -6.71
N LEU A 18 -3.87 -1.19 -7.77
CA LEU A 18 -3.61 0.25 -7.68
C LEU A 18 -4.70 1.01 -6.90
N GLU A 19 -5.98 0.73 -7.17
CA GLU A 19 -7.09 1.52 -6.60
C GLU A 19 -7.18 1.45 -5.06
N PRO A 20 -7.07 0.27 -4.41
CA PRO A 20 -7.01 0.21 -2.95
C PRO A 20 -5.81 0.96 -2.35
N ASN A 21 -4.68 1.02 -3.07
CA ASN A 21 -3.51 1.76 -2.62
C ASN A 21 -3.72 3.27 -2.67
N LYS A 22 -4.48 3.79 -3.65
CA LYS A 22 -4.89 5.19 -3.67
C LYS A 22 -5.77 5.54 -2.47
N VAL A 23 -6.75 4.68 -2.15
CA VAL A 23 -7.59 4.84 -0.96
C VAL A 23 -6.74 4.86 0.32
N LEU A 24 -5.73 4.01 0.43
CA LEU A 24 -4.81 4.02 1.56
C LEU A 24 -4.06 5.36 1.67
N VAL A 25 -3.56 5.90 0.54
CA VAL A 25 -2.87 7.19 0.49
C VAL A 25 -3.81 8.32 0.91
N ASP A 26 -5.04 8.34 0.42
CA ASP A 26 -6.04 9.37 0.76
C ASP A 26 -6.32 9.40 2.27
N VAL A 27 -6.51 8.23 2.89
CA VAL A 27 -6.74 8.11 4.34
C VAL A 27 -5.52 8.54 5.14
N ILE A 28 -4.31 8.17 4.73
CA ILE A 28 -3.06 8.59 5.39
C ILE A 28 -2.93 10.12 5.35
N ALA A 29 -3.22 10.71 4.19
CA ALA A 29 -3.15 12.16 3.98
C ALA A 29 -4.19 12.90 4.82
N GLU A 30 -5.44 12.41 4.86
CA GLU A 30 -6.51 12.96 5.69
C GLU A 30 -6.15 12.94 7.19
N LEU A 31 -5.54 11.85 7.66
CA LEU A 31 -5.06 11.71 9.04
C LEU A 31 -3.79 12.51 9.34
N GLY A 32 -3.15 13.13 8.35
CA GLY A 32 -1.96 13.95 8.50
C GLY A 32 -0.68 13.18 8.83
N GLN A 33 -0.65 11.86 8.59
CA GLN A 33 0.58 11.07 8.80
C GLN A 33 1.48 11.21 7.57
N ARG A 34 2.79 11.38 7.76
CA ARG A 34 3.75 11.30 6.65
C ARG A 34 3.94 9.85 6.26
N ALA A 35 3.91 9.54 4.97
CA ALA A 35 4.16 8.17 4.54
C ALA A 35 4.78 8.05 3.16
N VAL A 36 5.41 6.91 2.94
CA VAL A 36 5.74 6.38 1.61
C VAL A 36 4.91 5.13 1.40
N VAL A 37 4.14 5.07 0.32
CA VAL A 37 3.26 3.93 0.01
C VAL A 37 3.70 3.30 -1.30
N GLY A 38 3.98 2.00 -1.29
CA GLY A 38 4.37 1.24 -2.47
C GLY A 38 3.31 0.21 -2.86
N LYS A 39 2.89 0.22 -4.14
CA LYS A 39 2.15 -0.91 -4.72
C LYS A 39 3.06 -2.14 -4.71
N VAL A 40 2.53 -3.27 -4.28
CA VAL A 40 3.27 -4.54 -4.32
C VAL A 40 3.19 -5.11 -5.72
N ASN A 41 4.32 -5.60 -6.23
CA ASN A 41 4.38 -6.32 -7.50
C ASN A 41 4.64 -7.80 -7.26
N MET A 42 3.77 -8.66 -7.81
CA MET A 42 3.84 -10.11 -7.67
C MET A 42 3.49 -10.76 -9.01
N ASP A 43 4.48 -11.39 -9.64
CA ASP A 43 4.38 -12.01 -10.96
C ASP A 43 4.60 -13.54 -10.95
N ARG A 44 4.81 -14.13 -9.77
CA ARG A 44 4.99 -15.58 -9.57
C ARG A 44 4.72 -15.99 -8.12
N GLU A 45 4.58 -17.30 -7.89
CA GLU A 45 4.45 -17.91 -6.56
C GLU A 45 3.30 -17.33 -5.71
N SER A 46 2.21 -16.94 -6.37
CA SER A 46 0.96 -16.48 -5.74
C SER A 46 -0.24 -17.16 -6.40
N PRO A 47 -1.43 -17.14 -5.78
CA PRO A 47 -2.64 -17.64 -6.44
C PRO A 47 -2.90 -16.90 -7.76
N ASP A 48 -3.42 -17.61 -8.76
CA ASP A 48 -3.71 -17.03 -10.10
C ASP A 48 -4.62 -15.80 -10.04
N SER A 49 -5.50 -15.73 -9.03
CA SER A 49 -6.40 -14.59 -8.80
C SER A 49 -5.72 -13.37 -8.15
N TYR A 50 -4.43 -13.47 -7.79
CA TYR A 50 -3.68 -12.45 -7.05
C TYR A 50 -2.23 -12.39 -7.56
N MET A 51 -2.09 -12.28 -8.87
CA MET A 51 -0.84 -12.13 -9.60
C MET A 51 -1.03 -11.09 -10.71
N GLU A 52 0.04 -10.44 -11.13
CA GLU A 52 0.03 -9.53 -12.27
C GLU A 52 1.19 -9.85 -13.24
N PRO A 53 1.04 -9.53 -14.53
CA PRO A 53 2.13 -9.67 -15.47
C PRO A 53 3.29 -8.72 -15.13
N THR A 54 4.52 -9.14 -15.42
CA THR A 54 5.73 -8.32 -15.22
C THR A 54 5.68 -6.99 -15.99
N GLN A 55 4.92 -6.93 -17.08
CA GLN A 55 4.65 -5.69 -17.81
C GLN A 55 3.25 -5.18 -17.43
N GLN A 56 3.21 -4.09 -16.66
CA GLN A 56 2.01 -3.29 -16.39
C GLN A 56 1.85 -2.17 -17.42
#